data_AF-A0A839EG71-F1
#
_entry.id   AF-A0A839EG71-F1
#
_cell.length_a   1.000
_cell.length_b   1.000
_cell.length_c   1.000
_cell.angle_alpha   90.00
_cell.angle_beta   90.00
_cell.angle_gamma   90.00
#
_symmetry.space_group_name_H-M   'P 1'
#
loop_
_entity.id
_entity.type
_entity.pdbx_description
1 polymer ?
#
loop_
_entity_poly.entity_id
_entity_poly.type
_entity_poly.pdbx_seq_one_letter_code
_entity_poly.pdbx_strand_id
1 'polypeptide(L)'
;MSEVFLGQIMLAGFQFAPKGFALSNGQLLAIAQNQALFSLLGTFYGGNGTTTFALPNMQSRTAVGFGSSVDSSWQPSPYSIGEASGTENVTLLQQQLPAHTHVATGTTSNGTLRNPSNALYGTNSANIYGPSNGGQVVLASQTVTPAGNGQPHANIQPYDVINYCIALSGIFPSRN
;
A
#
# COMPACT_ATOMS: atom_id res chain seq x y z
N MET A 1 -6.34 22.88 -32.10
CA MET A 1 -6.00 22.73 -30.67
C MET A 1 -7.09 21.85 -30.10
N SER A 2 -6.78 20.68 -29.53
CA SER A 2 -7.82 19.79 -29.00
C SER A 2 -8.63 20.55 -27.96
N GLU A 3 -9.94 20.63 -28.13
CA GLU A 3 -10.82 21.15 -27.10
C GLU A 3 -10.79 20.18 -25.92
N VAL A 4 -10.60 20.70 -24.70
CA VAL A 4 -10.55 19.93 -23.46
C VAL A 4 -11.60 20.47 -22.50
N PHE A 5 -12.09 19.62 -21.60
CA PHE A 5 -12.97 20.09 -20.53
C PHE A 5 -12.16 20.76 -19.42
N LEU A 6 -12.71 21.83 -18.86
CA LEU A 6 -12.14 22.47 -17.67
C LEU A 6 -12.04 21.45 -16.53
N GLY A 7 -10.88 21.38 -15.87
CA GLY A 7 -10.62 20.40 -14.81
C GLY A 7 -10.28 18.99 -15.30
N GLN A 8 -10.22 18.75 -16.62
CA GLN A 8 -9.76 17.47 -17.16
C GLN A 8 -8.31 17.22 -16.77
N ILE A 9 -8.03 16.01 -16.27
CA ILE A 9 -6.68 15.53 -15.97
C ILE A 9 -6.16 14.76 -17.18
N MET A 10 -4.92 15.06 -17.58
CA MET A 10 -4.20 14.34 -18.63
C MET A 10 -2.81 13.93 -18.16
N LEU A 11 -2.29 12.85 -18.74
CA LEU A 11 -0.91 12.42 -18.57
C LEU A 11 -0.01 13.15 -19.56
N ALA A 12 1.14 13.64 -19.08
CA ALA A 12 2.12 14.35 -19.88
C ALA A 12 3.52 13.77 -19.64
N GLY A 13 4.23 13.42 -20.72
CA GLY A 13 5.64 13.01 -20.66
C GLY A 13 6.63 14.17 -20.52
N PHE A 14 6.14 15.41 -20.45
CA PHE A 14 6.98 16.60 -20.31
C PHE A 14 7.17 16.94 -18.83
N GLN A 15 8.33 17.50 -18.48
CA GLN A 15 8.67 17.96 -17.12
C GLN A 15 7.96 19.27 -16.72
N PHE A 16 7.03 19.77 -17.53
CA PHE A 16 6.29 21.01 -17.30
C PHE A 16 4.82 20.84 -17.70
N ALA A 17 3.94 21.66 -17.11
CA ALA A 17 2.54 21.69 -17.53
C ALA A 17 2.42 22.46 -18.86
N PRO A 18 1.78 21.90 -19.89
CA PRO A 18 1.50 22.63 -21.13
C PRO A 18 0.66 23.90 -20.87
N LYS A 19 0.69 24.85 -21.81
CA LYS A 19 -0.10 26.08 -21.69
C LYS A 19 -1.58 25.76 -21.46
N GLY A 20 -2.19 26.42 -20.47
CA GLY A 20 -3.58 26.18 -20.08
C GLY A 20 -3.77 25.02 -19.09
N PHE A 21 -2.67 24.39 -18.64
CA PHE A 21 -2.68 23.36 -17.61
C PHE A 21 -1.79 23.74 -16.43
N ALA A 22 -2.01 23.06 -15.31
CA ALA A 22 -1.14 23.04 -14.15
C ALA A 22 -0.72 21.61 -13.81
N LEU A 23 0.45 21.42 -13.22
CA LEU A 23 0.81 20.14 -12.61
C LEU A 23 -0.14 19.84 -11.44
N SER A 24 -0.60 18.60 -11.35
CA SER A 24 -1.41 18.10 -10.23
C SER A 24 -0.52 17.78 -9.02
N ASN A 25 0.03 18.82 -8.41
CA ASN A 25 0.98 18.78 -7.28
C ASN A 25 0.42 19.36 -5.98
N GLY A 26 -0.91 19.49 -5.84
CA GLY A 26 -1.54 19.97 -4.61
C GLY A 26 -1.49 21.48 -4.37
N GLN A 27 -1.09 22.28 -5.36
CA GLN A 27 -1.02 23.73 -5.21
C GLN A 27 -2.39 24.37 -4.88
N LEU A 28 -2.37 25.40 -4.03
CA LEU A 28 -3.53 26.23 -3.73
C LEU A 28 -3.72 27.29 -4.81
N LEU A 29 -4.95 27.42 -5.30
CA LEU A 29 -5.37 28.46 -6.23
C LEU A 29 -6.39 29.38 -5.58
N ALA A 30 -6.33 30.65 -5.92
CA ALA A 30 -7.31 31.62 -5.47
C ALA A 30 -8.64 31.45 -6.23
N ILE A 31 -9.74 31.40 -5.47
CA ILE A 31 -11.09 31.18 -6.01
C ILE A 31 -11.50 32.35 -6.91
N ALA A 32 -11.14 33.58 -6.55
CA ALA A 32 -11.52 34.78 -7.28
C ALA A 32 -11.08 34.76 -8.76
N GLN A 33 -9.96 34.12 -9.07
CA GLN A 33 -9.42 34.02 -10.43
C GLN A 33 -9.81 32.70 -11.13
N ASN A 34 -10.36 31.72 -10.40
CA ASN A 34 -10.60 30.36 -10.90
C ASN A 34 -12.00 29.85 -10.52
N GLN A 35 -13.01 30.74 -10.52
CA GLN A 35 -14.37 30.43 -10.04
C GLN A 35 -14.98 29.23 -10.77
N ALA A 36 -14.79 29.14 -12.09
CA ALA A 36 -15.31 28.02 -12.88
C ALA A 36 -14.68 26.68 -12.45
N LEU A 37 -13.36 26.62 -12.28
CA LEU A 37 -12.68 25.40 -11.84
C LEU A 37 -13.05 25.04 -10.39
N PHE A 38 -13.16 26.04 -9.52
CA PHE A 38 -13.63 25.85 -8.13
C PHE A 38 -15.04 25.27 -8.09
N SER A 39 -15.95 25.70 -8.97
CA SER A 39 -17.32 25.16 -9.01
C SER A 39 -17.38 23.65 -9.38
N LEU A 40 -16.31 23.12 -9.98
CA LEU A 40 -16.17 21.70 -10.32
C LEU A 40 -15.48 20.91 -9.21
N LEU A 41 -14.37 21.43 -8.66
CA LEU A 41 -13.54 20.71 -7.69
C LEU A 41 -13.94 20.94 -6.23
N GLY A 42 -14.61 22.06 -5.93
CA GLY A 42 -14.89 22.49 -4.56
C GLY A 42 -13.62 22.47 -3.71
N THR A 43 -13.71 21.84 -2.54
CA THR A 43 -12.61 21.67 -1.58
C THR A 43 -12.17 20.20 -1.45
N PHE A 44 -12.49 19.33 -2.41
CA PHE A 44 -12.17 17.90 -2.33
C PHE A 44 -10.68 17.62 -2.07
N TYR A 45 -9.79 18.50 -2.56
CA TYR A 45 -8.35 18.36 -2.42
C TYR A 45 -7.74 19.32 -1.39
N GLY A 46 -8.57 20.10 -0.68
CA GLY A 46 -8.16 21.09 0.32
C GLY A 46 -8.44 22.55 -0.05
N GLY A 47 -7.80 23.45 0.69
CA GLY A 47 -8.12 24.88 0.71
C GLY A 47 -9.22 25.24 1.70
N ASN A 48 -9.56 26.52 1.80
CA ASN A 48 -10.53 27.01 2.79
C ASN A 48 -11.95 27.18 2.24
N GLY A 49 -12.16 26.99 0.93
CA GLY A 49 -13.47 27.10 0.27
C GLY A 49 -14.05 28.52 0.20
N THR A 50 -13.31 29.53 0.66
CA THR A 50 -13.75 30.93 0.66
C THR A 50 -12.84 31.82 -0.17
N THR A 51 -11.52 31.71 0.02
CA THR A 51 -10.51 32.43 -0.77
C THR A 51 -9.68 31.50 -1.65
N THR A 52 -9.53 30.23 -1.26
CA THR A 52 -8.66 29.26 -1.91
C THR A 52 -9.25 27.86 -1.98
N PHE A 53 -8.83 27.11 -2.98
CA PHE A 53 -9.04 25.67 -3.13
C PHE A 53 -7.74 25.03 -3.63
N ALA A 54 -7.58 23.72 -3.43
CA ALA A 54 -6.41 23.00 -3.93
C ALA A 54 -6.68 22.25 -5.23
N LEU A 55 -5.66 22.13 -6.07
CA LEU A 55 -5.61 21.12 -7.12
C LEU A 55 -5.34 19.73 -6.52
N PRO A 56 -5.61 18.64 -7.25
CA PRO A 56 -5.19 17.31 -6.83
C PRO A 56 -3.68 17.24 -6.62
N ASN A 57 -3.23 16.43 -5.64
CA ASN A 57 -1.84 16.04 -5.52
C ASN A 57 -1.67 14.57 -5.94
N MET A 58 -1.08 14.36 -7.12
CA MET A 58 -0.87 13.03 -7.69
C MET A 58 0.61 12.59 -7.67
N GLN A 59 1.46 13.32 -6.94
CA GLN A 59 2.88 12.95 -6.80
C GLN A 59 3.01 11.70 -5.93
N SER A 60 3.67 10.66 -6.45
CA SER A 60 3.78 9.34 -5.81
C SER A 60 2.42 8.76 -5.41
N ARG A 61 1.42 8.88 -6.30
CA ARG A 61 0.08 8.33 -6.10
C ARG A 61 -0.35 7.55 -7.33
N THR A 62 -1.12 6.48 -7.10
CA THR A 62 -1.86 5.77 -8.14
C THR A 62 -3.28 6.29 -8.18
N ALA A 63 -3.76 6.70 -9.35
CA ALA A 63 -5.14 7.14 -9.52
C ALA A 63 -6.11 5.96 -9.33
N VAL A 64 -7.15 6.15 -8.53
CA VAL A 64 -8.24 5.16 -8.33
C VAL A 64 -9.57 5.84 -8.63
N GLY A 65 -10.49 5.12 -9.25
CA GLY A 65 -11.84 5.61 -9.51
C GLY A 65 -12.59 5.88 -8.21
N PHE A 66 -13.29 7.01 -8.14
CA PHE A 66 -14.17 7.34 -7.02
C PHE A 66 -15.58 6.78 -7.25
N GLY A 67 -16.35 6.64 -6.17
CA GLY A 67 -17.73 6.17 -6.23
C GLY A 67 -17.85 4.66 -6.31
N SER A 68 -19.09 4.20 -6.41
CA SER A 68 -19.40 2.77 -6.46
C SER A 68 -18.98 2.17 -7.80
N SER A 69 -18.38 0.98 -7.76
CA SER A 69 -18.16 0.20 -8.97
C SER A 69 -19.49 -0.17 -9.63
N VAL A 70 -19.48 -0.24 -10.96
CA VAL A 70 -20.60 -0.80 -11.74
C VAL A 70 -20.66 -2.32 -11.62
N ASP A 71 -19.56 -2.96 -11.24
CA ASP A 71 -19.51 -4.39 -10.94
C ASP A 71 -20.06 -4.63 -9.53
N SER A 72 -21.18 -5.35 -9.45
CA SER A 72 -21.82 -5.72 -8.18
C SER A 72 -21.00 -6.68 -7.34
N SER A 73 -19.99 -7.34 -7.91
CA SER A 73 -19.06 -8.23 -7.20
C SER A 73 -17.81 -7.51 -6.70
N TRP A 74 -17.67 -6.21 -6.98
CA TRP A 74 -16.54 -5.42 -6.52
C TRP A 74 -16.51 -5.34 -5.00
N GLN A 75 -15.42 -5.84 -4.41
CA GLN A 75 -15.31 -6.01 -2.96
C GLN A 75 -14.88 -4.73 -2.21
N PRO A 76 -13.98 -3.88 -2.74
CA PRO A 76 -13.62 -2.64 -2.05
C PRO A 76 -14.81 -1.69 -1.91
N SER A 77 -14.92 -1.05 -0.73
CA SER A 77 -15.90 0.01 -0.54
C SER A 77 -15.66 1.19 -1.50
N PRO A 78 -16.72 1.92 -1.89
CA PRO A 78 -16.58 3.11 -2.72
C PRO A 78 -15.62 4.14 -2.11
N TYR A 79 -14.68 4.65 -2.91
CA TYR A 79 -13.79 5.74 -2.49
C TYR A 79 -14.48 7.09 -2.67
N SER A 80 -14.26 8.01 -1.71
CA SER A 80 -14.67 9.39 -1.89
C SER A 80 -13.71 10.12 -2.83
N ILE A 81 -14.22 11.09 -3.60
CA ILE A 81 -13.35 11.93 -4.42
C ILE A 81 -12.38 12.73 -3.53
N GLY A 82 -11.10 12.77 -3.91
CA GLY A 82 -10.05 13.45 -3.14
C GLY A 82 -9.53 12.68 -1.93
N GLU A 83 -10.06 11.49 -1.64
CA GLU A 83 -9.57 10.64 -0.57
C GLU A 83 -8.14 10.15 -0.86
N ALA A 84 -7.24 10.31 0.11
CA ALA A 84 -5.87 9.81 0.04
C ALA A 84 -5.72 8.59 0.96
N SER A 85 -5.20 7.49 0.42
CA SER A 85 -5.00 6.24 1.15
C SER A 85 -3.77 5.49 0.63
N GLY A 86 -3.46 4.37 1.27
CA GLY A 86 -2.30 3.52 0.95
C GLY A 86 -1.00 3.95 1.64
N THR A 87 0.01 3.08 1.55
CA THR A 87 1.34 3.30 2.09
C THR A 87 2.38 2.72 1.14
N GLU A 88 3.51 3.42 0.95
CA GLU A 88 4.61 2.96 0.09
C GLU A 88 5.49 1.89 0.75
N ASN A 89 5.45 1.82 2.08
CA ASN A 89 6.22 0.87 2.88
C ASN A 89 5.32 0.28 3.96
N VAL A 90 5.37 -1.04 4.12
CA VAL A 90 4.58 -1.79 5.11
C VAL A 90 5.51 -2.65 5.95
N THR A 91 5.37 -2.54 7.28
CA THR A 91 5.93 -3.52 8.21
C THR A 91 4.88 -4.59 8.48
N LEU A 92 5.19 -5.84 8.17
CA LEU A 92 4.30 -6.95 8.47
C LEU A 92 4.26 -7.21 9.98
N LEU A 93 3.05 -7.19 10.53
CA LEU A 93 2.74 -7.62 11.88
C LEU A 93 2.52 -9.14 11.91
N GLN A 94 2.74 -9.76 13.07
CA GLN A 94 2.52 -11.20 13.24
C GLN A 94 1.09 -11.64 12.86
N GLN A 95 0.09 -10.77 13.09
CA GLN A 95 -1.31 -11.03 12.74
C GLN A 95 -1.56 -11.03 11.22
N GLN A 96 -0.65 -10.47 10.42
CA GLN A 96 -0.72 -10.43 8.96
C GLN A 96 0.00 -11.64 8.33
N LEU A 97 0.57 -12.53 9.14
CA LEU A 97 1.20 -13.76 8.70
C LEU A 97 0.30 -14.96 9.02
N PRO A 98 0.21 -15.97 8.13
CA PRO A 98 -0.46 -17.21 8.45
C PRO A 98 0.12 -17.87 9.71
N ALA A 99 -0.77 -18.35 10.59
CA ALA A 99 -0.37 -19.15 11.73
C ALA A 99 0.34 -20.41 11.23
N HIS A 100 1.52 -20.67 11.77
CA HIS A 100 2.31 -21.86 11.48
C HIS A 100 2.99 -22.35 12.76
N THR A 101 3.35 -23.62 12.79
CA THR A 101 4.03 -24.25 13.93
C THR A 101 5.33 -24.90 13.48
N HIS A 102 6.29 -24.94 14.38
CA HIS A 102 7.55 -25.68 14.21
C HIS A 102 7.50 -26.90 15.12
N VAL A 103 7.40 -28.09 14.54
CA VAL A 103 7.39 -29.35 15.29
C VAL A 103 8.79 -29.93 15.31
N ALA A 104 9.38 -30.05 16.50
CA ALA A 104 10.65 -30.75 16.66
C ALA A 104 10.42 -32.27 16.57
N THR A 105 11.26 -32.96 15.79
CA THR A 105 11.24 -34.41 15.63
C THR A 105 12.55 -35.03 16.08
N GLY A 106 12.49 -36.26 16.58
CA GLY A 106 13.65 -37.00 17.09
C GLY A 106 13.43 -38.51 16.99
N THR A 107 14.47 -39.28 17.29
CA THR A 107 14.49 -40.75 17.27
C THR A 107 15.02 -41.30 18.58
N THR A 108 14.58 -42.50 18.96
CA THR A 108 15.11 -43.24 20.11
C THR A 108 16.44 -43.94 19.80
N SER A 109 16.85 -43.99 18.52
CA SER A 109 18.14 -44.54 18.11
C SER A 109 19.31 -43.68 18.58
N ASN A 110 20.45 -44.30 18.86
CA ASN A 110 21.65 -43.59 19.29
C ASN A 110 22.16 -42.65 18.19
N GLY A 111 22.47 -41.41 18.56
CA GLY A 111 23.02 -40.41 17.64
C GLY A 111 24.42 -40.80 17.17
N THR A 112 24.64 -40.80 15.87
CA THR A 112 25.94 -41.14 15.26
C THR A 112 26.70 -39.92 14.74
N LEU A 113 26.06 -38.75 14.71
CA LEU A 113 26.60 -37.48 14.21
C LEU A 113 26.48 -36.39 15.27
N ARG A 114 27.49 -35.53 15.37
CA ARG A 114 27.49 -34.38 16.27
C ARG A 114 26.78 -33.15 15.67
N ASN A 115 26.70 -33.07 14.34
CA ASN A 115 26.00 -32.01 13.60
C ASN A 115 24.61 -32.54 13.16
N PRO A 116 23.50 -31.91 13.56
CA PRO A 116 22.16 -32.36 13.20
C PRO A 116 21.69 -31.90 11.80
N SER A 117 22.53 -31.24 10.99
CA SER A 117 22.16 -30.85 9.62
C SER A 117 21.73 -32.07 8.80
N ASN A 118 20.49 -32.05 8.29
CA ASN A 118 19.85 -33.18 7.61
C ASN A 118 19.79 -34.49 8.43
N ALA A 119 19.76 -34.40 9.76
CA ALA A 119 19.63 -35.54 10.67
C ALA A 119 18.54 -35.31 11.73
N LEU A 120 18.03 -36.39 12.32
CA LEU A 120 17.14 -36.34 13.49
C LEU A 120 17.94 -36.27 14.79
N TYR A 121 17.37 -35.63 15.81
CA TYR A 121 17.92 -35.72 17.16
C TYR A 121 17.81 -37.16 17.69
N GLY A 122 18.94 -37.80 17.99
CA GLY A 122 19.03 -39.15 18.54
C GLY A 122 19.34 -39.18 20.03
N THR A 123 19.23 -40.34 20.66
CA THR A 123 19.60 -40.56 22.06
C THR A 123 21.13 -40.60 22.23
N ASN A 124 21.61 -40.46 23.47
CA ASN A 124 23.01 -40.69 23.86
C ASN A 124 23.02 -41.59 25.11
N SER A 125 24.18 -41.99 25.61
CA SER A 125 24.34 -42.75 26.86
C SER A 125 23.78 -42.03 28.09
N ALA A 126 23.57 -40.71 28.01
CA ALA A 126 22.76 -39.95 28.95
C ALA A 126 21.31 -39.85 28.42
N ASN A 127 20.31 -40.08 29.28
CA ASN A 127 18.90 -39.86 28.93
C ASN A 127 18.62 -38.37 28.74
N ILE A 128 18.71 -37.91 27.49
CA ILE A 128 18.47 -36.51 27.11
C ILE A 128 17.01 -36.21 26.78
N TYR A 129 16.21 -37.25 26.50
CA TYR A 129 14.80 -37.16 26.14
C TYR A 129 13.94 -38.03 27.07
N GLY A 130 12.73 -37.57 27.36
CA GLY A 130 11.74 -38.32 28.14
C GLY A 130 11.08 -39.46 27.34
N PRO A 131 10.39 -40.41 28.00
CA PRO A 131 9.68 -41.49 27.32
C PRO A 131 8.56 -40.95 26.42
N SER A 132 8.31 -41.62 25.28
CA SER A 132 7.37 -41.15 24.24
C SER A 132 5.90 -41.09 24.68
N ASN A 133 5.55 -41.75 25.78
CA ASN A 133 4.24 -41.75 26.42
C ASN A 133 4.19 -40.91 27.72
N GLY A 134 5.26 -40.18 28.03
CA GLY A 134 5.31 -39.27 29.16
C GLY A 134 4.58 -37.95 28.89
N GLY A 135 4.36 -37.16 29.95
CA GLY A 135 3.87 -35.79 29.79
C GLY A 135 4.80 -34.96 28.90
N GLN A 136 4.23 -34.14 28.03
CA GLN A 136 5.01 -33.26 27.15
C GLN A 136 5.77 -32.22 28.00
N VAL A 137 7.08 -32.13 27.79
CA VAL A 137 7.94 -31.13 28.43
C VAL A 137 8.26 -30.05 27.40
N VAL A 138 8.08 -28.79 27.79
CA VAL A 138 8.43 -27.65 26.93
C VAL A 138 9.94 -27.66 26.67
N LEU A 139 10.33 -27.67 25.40
CA LEU A 139 11.74 -27.58 24.98
C LEU A 139 12.34 -26.22 25.37
N ALA A 140 13.67 -26.15 25.47
CA ALA A 140 14.37 -24.89 25.70
C ALA A 140 13.96 -23.86 24.63
N SER A 141 13.59 -22.65 25.04
CA SER A 141 13.03 -21.63 24.14
C SER A 141 14.00 -21.18 23.04
N GLN A 142 15.30 -21.39 23.22
CA GLN A 142 16.32 -21.12 22.20
C GLN A 142 16.27 -22.12 21.03
N THR A 143 15.52 -23.22 21.15
CA THR A 143 15.39 -24.23 20.08
C THR A 143 14.59 -23.71 18.89
N VAL A 144 13.66 -22.79 19.13
CA VAL A 144 12.89 -22.08 18.09
C VAL A 144 12.77 -20.62 18.48
N THR A 145 13.44 -19.76 17.73
CA THR A 145 13.37 -18.30 17.95
C THR A 145 12.58 -17.64 16.82
N PRO A 146 11.83 -16.56 17.09
CA PRO A 146 11.29 -15.72 16.04
C PRO A 146 12.39 -15.26 15.08
N ALA A 147 12.06 -15.16 13.80
CA ALA A 147 12.93 -14.61 12.76
C ALA A 147 12.30 -13.36 12.14
N GLY A 148 13.15 -12.45 11.67
CA GLY A 148 12.75 -11.15 11.12
C GLY A 148 13.06 -9.99 12.06
N ASN A 149 13.50 -8.87 11.50
CA ASN A 149 13.92 -7.67 12.25
C ASN A 149 12.86 -6.56 12.25
N GLY A 150 11.60 -6.90 11.92
CA GLY A 150 10.50 -5.93 11.83
C GLY A 150 10.74 -4.79 10.83
N GLN A 151 11.61 -4.99 9.85
CA GLN A 151 11.90 -3.97 8.84
C GLN A 151 10.76 -3.89 7.84
N PRO A 152 10.37 -2.67 7.42
CA PRO A 152 9.36 -2.51 6.38
C PRO A 152 9.87 -3.05 5.05
N HIS A 153 8.95 -3.51 4.22
CA HIS A 153 9.20 -3.78 2.82
C HIS A 153 8.46 -2.76 1.95
N ALA A 154 8.96 -2.56 0.73
CA ALA A 154 8.27 -1.75 -0.26
C ALA A 154 6.90 -2.37 -0.58
N ASN A 155 5.87 -1.53 -0.55
CA ASN A 155 4.48 -1.86 -0.88
C ASN A 155 4.04 -1.06 -2.12
N ILE A 156 4.91 -1.06 -3.13
CA ILE A 156 4.69 -0.41 -4.41
C ILE A 156 4.66 -1.47 -5.50
N GLN A 157 3.61 -1.46 -6.31
CA GLN A 157 3.54 -2.27 -7.53
C GLN A 157 4.59 -1.78 -8.55
N PRO A 158 4.95 -2.57 -9.57
CA PRO A 158 5.72 -2.07 -10.70
C PRO A 158 5.08 -0.81 -11.28
N TYR A 159 5.87 0.24 -11.48
CA TYR A 159 5.37 1.56 -11.86
C TYR A 159 6.23 2.20 -12.94
N ASP A 160 5.62 3.13 -13.67
CA ASP A 160 6.30 4.10 -14.51
C ASP A 160 5.83 5.50 -14.09
N VAL A 161 6.72 6.48 -14.19
CA VAL A 161 6.49 7.84 -13.69
C VAL A 161 6.13 8.75 -14.85
N ILE A 162 4.92 9.31 -14.79
CA ILE A 162 4.42 10.28 -15.76
C ILE A 162 3.73 11.44 -15.04
N ASN A 163 3.81 12.64 -15.60
CA ASN A 163 3.23 13.81 -14.96
C ASN A 163 1.71 13.86 -15.18
N TYR A 164 0.98 14.14 -14.10
CA TYR A 164 -0.44 14.47 -14.16
C TYR A 164 -0.59 15.99 -14.29
N CYS A 165 -1.33 16.42 -15.31
CA CYS A 165 -1.64 17.83 -15.56
C CYS A 165 -3.15 18.04 -15.58
N ILE A 166 -3.65 19.08 -14.93
CA ILE A 166 -5.06 19.47 -14.90
C ILE A 166 -5.31 20.74 -15.71
N ALA A 167 -6.36 20.73 -16.53
CA ALA A 167 -6.75 21.87 -17.36
C ALA A 167 -7.28 23.03 -16.49
N LEU A 168 -6.60 24.19 -16.56
CA LEU A 168 -7.03 25.45 -15.95
C LEU A 168 -7.94 26.27 -16.87
N SER A 169 -7.99 25.92 -18.16
CA SER A 169 -8.84 26.53 -19.17
C SER A 169 -9.40 25.45 -20.09
N GLY A 170 -10.66 25.57 -20.48
CA GLY A 170 -11.33 24.60 -21.33
C GLY A 170 -12.84 24.85 -21.41
N ILE A 171 -13.56 23.96 -22.07
CA ILE A 171 -15.02 23.97 -22.13
C ILE A 171 -15.55 23.61 -20.74
N PHE A 172 -16.48 24.40 -20.21
CA PHE A 172 -17.14 24.04 -18.95
C PHE A 172 -18.07 22.83 -19.18
N PRO A 173 -17.96 21.74 -18.41
CA PRO A 173 -18.79 20.56 -18.59
C PRO A 173 -20.24 20.84 -18.13
N SER A 174 -21.19 20.80 -19.05
CA SER A 174 -22.62 20.93 -18.74
C SER A 174 -23.13 19.68 -18.02
N ARG A 175 -23.94 19.88 -16.97
CA ARG A 175 -24.64 18.78 -16.29
C ARG A 175 -25.93 18.47 -17.04
N ASN A 176 -26.26 17.18 -17.18
CA ASN A 176 -27.54 16.71 -17.72
C ASN A 176 -28.64 16.75 -16.65
#